data_AF-A0A849ZTI0-F1
#
_entry.id   AF-A0A849ZTI0-F1
#
_cell.length_a   1.000
_cell.length_b   1.000
_cell.length_c   1.000
_cell.angle_alpha   90.00
_cell.angle_beta   90.00
_cell.angle_gamma   90.00
#
_symmetry.space_group_name_H-M   'P 1'
#
loop_
_entity.id
_entity.type
_entity.pdbx_description
1 polymer ?
#
loop_
_entity_poly.entity_id
_entity_poly.type
_entity_poly.pdbx_seq_one_letter_code
_entity_poly.pdbx_strand_id
1 'polypeptide(L)'
;MAPVRIDLFSDTLTKPSAAMRRAMAEAEVGDEQKFEDPTTTRLQERVAALLGKEAAVFVPSGTMCNMIACRVHCRLGDKIFLEELYHPVVAEGGRYASNAGATLHLLRGERGMYAAAQVEE
;
A
#
# COMPACT_ATOMS: atom_id res chain seq x y z
N MET A 1 -12.26 0.85 -29.78
CA MET A 1 -11.90 -0.58 -29.56
C MET A 1 -13.13 -1.31 -29.05
N ALA A 2 -13.37 -2.53 -29.53
CA ALA A 2 -14.41 -3.39 -28.96
C ALA A 2 -14.02 -3.76 -27.51
N PRO A 3 -14.99 -3.92 -26.59
CA PRO A 3 -14.70 -4.30 -25.21
C PRO A 3 -14.05 -5.69 -25.16
N VAL A 4 -12.95 -5.80 -24.41
CA VAL A 4 -12.27 -7.07 -24.14
C VAL A 4 -13.20 -7.91 -23.26
N ARG A 5 -13.61 -9.09 -23.74
CA ARG A 5 -14.57 -9.97 -23.03
C ARG A 5 -13.96 -10.64 -21.81
N ILE A 6 -12.68 -11.03 -21.88
CA ILE A 6 -11.92 -11.65 -20.80
C ILE A 6 -10.59 -10.91 -20.74
N ASP A 7 -10.46 -10.01 -19.77
CA ASP A 7 -9.26 -9.22 -19.55
C ASP A 7 -8.46 -9.83 -18.39
N LEU A 8 -7.29 -10.37 -18.71
CA LEU A 8 -6.37 -11.00 -17.75
C LEU A 8 -5.14 -10.13 -17.47
N PHE A 9 -5.18 -8.85 -17.83
CA PHE A 9 -4.05 -7.95 -17.67
C PHE A 9 -3.73 -7.67 -16.20
N SER A 10 -4.75 -7.38 -15.38
CA SER A 10 -4.57 -7.11 -13.94
C SER A 10 -5.89 -7.24 -13.17
N ASP A 11 -5.79 -7.64 -11.91
CA ASP A 11 -6.88 -7.64 -10.93
C ASP A 11 -7.36 -6.21 -10.54
N THR A 12 -6.55 -5.19 -10.76
CA THR A 12 -6.93 -3.77 -10.60
C THR A 12 -8.06 -3.33 -11.54
N LEU A 13 -8.35 -4.12 -12.57
CA LEU A 13 -9.47 -3.88 -13.50
C LEU A 13 -10.84 -4.24 -12.92
N THR A 14 -10.87 -4.82 -11.72
CA THR A 14 -12.11 -5.17 -11.02
C THR A 14 -13.04 -3.97 -10.89
N LYS A 15 -14.35 -4.21 -11.07
CA LYS A 15 -15.39 -3.20 -10.93
C LYS A 15 -16.20 -3.49 -9.66
N PRO A 16 -16.60 -2.46 -8.89
CA PRO A 16 -17.48 -2.65 -7.75
C PRO A 16 -18.76 -3.40 -8.13
N SER A 17 -19.07 -4.46 -7.36
CA SER A 17 -20.32 -5.20 -7.48
C SER A 17 -21.54 -4.33 -7.14
N ALA A 18 -22.74 -4.77 -7.49
CA ALA A 18 -23.96 -4.05 -7.13
C ALA A 18 -24.09 -3.83 -5.62
N ALA A 19 -23.76 -4.84 -4.82
CA ALA A 19 -23.77 -4.75 -3.35
C ALA A 19 -22.73 -3.73 -2.84
N MET A 20 -21.53 -3.71 -3.41
CA MET A 20 -20.50 -2.74 -3.04
C MET A 20 -20.92 -1.31 -3.38
N ARG A 21 -21.52 -1.09 -4.57
CA ARG A 21 -22.05 0.23 -4.97
C ARG A 21 -23.13 0.72 -4.02
N ARG A 22 -24.02 -0.18 -3.60
CA ARG A 22 -25.07 0.13 -2.63
C ARG A 22 -24.47 0.50 -1.27
N ALA A 23 -23.53 -0.30 -0.76
CA ALA A 23 -22.85 -0.02 0.51
C ALA A 23 -22.09 1.32 0.49
N MET A 24 -21.46 1.68 -0.63
CA MET A 24 -20.81 2.98 -0.79
C MET A 24 -21.82 4.14 -0.80
N ALA A 25 -22.94 3.98 -1.49
CA ALA A 25 -23.98 5.02 -1.59
C ALA A 25 -24.75 5.23 -0.27
N GLU A 26 -24.88 4.18 0.53
CA GLU A 26 -25.61 4.18 1.81
C GLU A 26 -24.69 4.35 3.03
N ALA A 27 -23.37 4.53 2.84
CA ALA A 27 -22.42 4.65 3.93
C ALA A 27 -22.69 5.90 4.79
N GLU A 28 -22.65 5.75 6.10
CA GLU A 28 -22.57 6.88 7.03
C GLU A 28 -21.16 7.49 6.92
N VAL A 29 -21.10 8.80 6.67
CA VAL A 29 -19.86 9.55 6.41
C VAL A 29 -19.75 10.73 7.35
N GLY A 30 -18.52 11.20 7.54
CA GLY A 30 -18.21 12.36 8.39
C GLY A 30 -16.88 13.01 8.03
N ASP A 31 -16.43 13.92 8.88
CA ASP A 31 -15.13 14.57 8.74
C ASP A 31 -14.02 13.63 9.24
N GLU A 32 -13.37 12.93 8.31
CA GLU A 32 -12.31 11.97 8.64
C GLU A 32 -11.12 12.61 9.39
N GLN A 33 -10.76 13.86 9.06
CA GLN A 33 -9.67 14.58 9.72
C GLN A 33 -9.94 14.82 11.21
N LYS A 34 -11.22 14.85 11.61
CA LYS A 34 -11.67 14.95 13.00
C LYS A 34 -12.05 13.60 13.63
N PHE A 35 -11.85 12.50 12.92
CA PHE A 35 -12.28 11.16 13.32
C PHE A 35 -13.80 11.02 13.46
N GLU A 36 -14.57 11.81 12.72
CA GLU A 36 -16.03 11.81 12.75
C GLU A 36 -16.65 10.90 11.68
N ASP A 37 -15.84 10.27 10.81
CA ASP A 37 -16.31 9.32 9.79
C ASP A 37 -16.43 7.89 10.36
N PRO A 38 -17.65 7.38 10.62
CA PRO A 38 -17.84 6.09 11.27
C PRO A 38 -17.48 4.92 10.36
N THR A 39 -17.64 5.07 9.05
CA THR A 39 -17.35 3.99 8.08
C THR A 39 -15.85 3.76 7.96
N THR A 40 -15.07 4.83 7.90
CA THR A 40 -13.60 4.79 7.86
C THR A 40 -13.04 4.25 9.17
N THR A 41 -13.53 4.75 10.31
CA THR A 41 -13.13 4.27 11.64
C THR A 41 -13.35 2.76 11.78
N ARG A 42 -14.55 2.27 11.45
CA ARG A 42 -14.88 0.84 11.51
C ARG A 42 -14.01 -0.01 10.58
N LEU A 43 -13.65 0.49 9.39
CA LEU A 43 -12.73 -0.20 8.49
C LEU A 43 -11.34 -0.34 9.13
N GLN A 44 -10.80 0.75 9.68
CA GLN A 44 -9.49 0.77 10.31
C GLN A 44 -9.43 -0.14 11.53
N GLU A 45 -10.42 -0.06 12.43
CA GLU A 45 -10.51 -0.94 13.62
C GLU A 45 -10.58 -2.41 13.22
N ARG A 46 -11.39 -2.75 12.22
CA ARG A 46 -11.50 -4.12 11.73
C ARG A 46 -10.18 -4.63 11.17
N VAL A 47 -9.46 -3.82 10.40
CA VAL A 47 -8.17 -4.20 9.81
C VAL A 47 -7.07 -4.33 10.87
N ALA A 48 -7.03 -3.39 11.83
CA ALA A 48 -6.11 -3.44 12.97
C ALA A 48 -6.33 -4.73 13.78
N ALA A 49 -7.58 -5.05 14.11
CA ALA A 49 -7.93 -6.29 14.82
C ALA A 49 -7.58 -7.54 14.00
N LEU A 50 -7.86 -7.55 12.70
CA LEU A 50 -7.56 -8.67 11.81
C LEU A 50 -6.06 -8.99 11.73
N LEU A 51 -5.21 -7.96 11.78
CA LEU A 51 -3.75 -8.09 11.67
C LEU A 51 -3.04 -8.12 13.03
N GLY A 52 -3.78 -8.03 14.14
CA GLY A 52 -3.21 -7.95 15.48
C GLY A 52 -2.33 -6.72 15.69
N LYS A 53 -2.73 -5.57 15.13
CA LYS A 53 -2.03 -4.28 15.26
C LYS A 53 -2.83 -3.32 16.11
N GLU A 54 -2.13 -2.37 16.72
CA GLU A 54 -2.74 -1.34 17.58
C GLU A 54 -3.62 -0.36 16.80
N ALA A 55 -3.27 -0.08 15.55
CA ALA A 55 -3.99 0.85 14.68
C ALA A 55 -3.83 0.49 13.20
N ALA A 56 -4.71 1.05 12.37
CA ALA A 56 -4.61 1.04 10.91
C ALA A 56 -5.04 2.42 10.37
N VAL A 57 -4.58 2.75 9.16
CA VAL A 57 -4.94 3.99 8.47
C VAL A 57 -5.41 3.67 7.05
N PHE A 58 -6.55 4.24 6.65
CA PHE A 58 -7.04 4.14 5.28
C PHE A 58 -6.34 5.17 4.40
N VAL A 59 -5.84 4.74 3.24
CA VAL A 59 -5.16 5.61 2.28
C VAL A 59 -5.65 5.32 0.87
N PRO A 60 -5.66 6.31 -0.03
CA PRO A 60 -6.26 6.19 -1.37
C PRO A 60 -5.51 5.24 -2.32
N SER A 61 -4.26 4.87 -2.03
CA SER A 61 -3.49 3.95 -2.88
C SER A 61 -2.42 3.18 -2.11
N GLY A 62 -2.03 2.01 -2.64
CA GLY A 62 -0.89 1.24 -2.14
C GLY A 62 0.44 2.01 -2.22
N THR A 63 0.63 2.82 -3.26
CA THR A 63 1.78 3.73 -3.37
C THR A 63 1.87 4.69 -2.18
N MET A 64 0.75 5.33 -1.81
CA MET A 64 0.76 6.22 -0.66
C MET A 64 1.02 5.47 0.65
N CYS A 65 0.46 4.26 0.80
CA CYS A 65 0.70 3.38 1.95
C CYS A 65 2.21 3.12 2.14
N ASN A 66 2.88 2.63 1.10
CA ASN A 66 4.30 2.32 1.16
C ASN A 66 5.16 3.58 1.36
N MET A 67 4.80 4.71 0.72
CA MET A 67 5.53 5.97 0.90
C MET A 67 5.46 6.49 2.34
N ILE A 68 4.29 6.40 2.97
CA ILE A 68 4.10 6.74 4.39
C ILE A 68 4.93 5.78 5.25
N ALA A 69 4.88 4.47 4.99
CA ALA A 69 5.65 3.48 5.75
C ALA A 69 7.16 3.80 5.70
N CYS A 70 7.72 4.04 4.52
CA CYS A 70 9.12 4.44 4.39
C CYS A 70 9.42 5.75 5.14
N ARG A 71 8.52 6.75 5.07
CA ARG A 71 8.74 8.03 5.74
C ARG A 71 8.70 7.91 7.27
N VAL A 72 7.86 7.02 7.81
CA VAL A 72 7.74 6.79 9.26
C VAL A 72 8.89 5.95 9.80
N HIS A 73 9.38 4.98 9.02
CA HIS A 73 10.41 4.05 9.47
C HIS A 73 11.86 4.48 9.18
N CYS A 74 12.08 5.44 8.29
CA CYS A 74 13.41 5.90 7.91
C CYS A 74 13.74 7.31 8.43
N ARG A 75 15.02 7.53 8.66
CA ARG A 75 15.66 8.83 8.86
C ARG A 75 16.46 9.22 7.63
N LEU A 76 16.80 10.50 7.57
CA LEU A 76 17.67 11.03 6.51
C LEU A 76 19.01 10.27 6.53
N GLY A 77 19.37 9.68 5.38
CA GLY A 77 20.60 8.90 5.21
C GLY A 77 20.46 7.40 5.46
N ASP A 78 19.30 6.91 5.90
CA ASP A 78 19.08 5.47 6.09
C ASP A 78 19.13 4.70 4.76
N LYS A 79 19.36 3.38 4.86
CA LYS A 79 19.23 2.43 3.76
C LYS A 79 17.86 1.74 3.82
N ILE A 80 17.18 1.61 2.69
CA ILE A 80 15.97 0.80 2.53
C ILE A 80 16.35 -0.41 1.67
N PHE A 81 16.39 -1.58 2.29
CA PHE A 81 16.61 -2.86 1.60
C PHE A 81 15.33 -3.31 0.91
N LEU A 82 15.38 -3.54 -0.39
CA LEU A 82 14.23 -3.98 -1.19
C LEU A 82 14.67 -5.06 -2.19
N GLU A 83 13.75 -5.95 -2.55
CA GLU A 83 13.99 -6.84 -3.70
C GLU A 83 13.96 -6.05 -5.02
N GLU A 84 14.81 -6.39 -5.98
CA GLU A 84 15.01 -5.59 -7.21
C GLU A 84 13.76 -5.47 -8.10
N LEU A 85 12.84 -6.45 -8.06
CA LEU A 85 11.58 -6.48 -8.79
C LEU A 85 10.39 -6.02 -7.95
N TYR A 86 10.63 -5.55 -6.72
CA TYR A 86 9.56 -5.09 -5.84
C TYR A 86 8.79 -3.91 -6.44
N HIS A 87 7.46 -3.91 -6.29
CA HIS A 87 6.55 -2.98 -6.95
C HIS A 87 6.94 -1.49 -6.78
N PRO A 88 7.28 -1.02 -5.56
CA PRO A 88 7.91 0.27 -5.31
C PRO A 88 9.09 0.69 -6.21
N VAL A 89 9.91 -0.25 -6.65
CA VAL A 89 11.09 0.01 -7.48
C VAL A 89 10.69 0.13 -8.94
N VAL A 90 9.89 -0.82 -9.45
CA VAL A 90 9.63 -0.96 -10.89
C VAL A 90 8.42 -0.17 -11.39
N ALA A 91 7.41 0.07 -10.55
CA ALA A 91 6.11 0.61 -10.97
C ALA A 91 5.82 2.02 -10.41
N GLU A 92 6.65 2.52 -9.50
CA GLU A 92 6.32 3.72 -8.71
C GLU A 92 7.35 4.86 -8.84
N GLY A 93 8.30 4.71 -9.77
CA GLY A 93 9.19 5.79 -10.22
C GLY A 93 10.20 6.25 -9.17
N GLY A 94 10.65 5.37 -8.27
CA GLY A 94 11.74 5.66 -7.32
C GLY A 94 11.40 6.68 -6.22
N ARG A 95 10.12 7.04 -6.05
CA ARG A 95 9.64 8.10 -5.14
C ARG A 95 10.00 7.88 -3.67
N TYR A 96 10.28 6.64 -3.30
CA TYR A 96 10.65 6.22 -1.94
C TYR A 96 11.91 6.89 -1.43
N ALA A 97 12.97 6.88 -2.23
CA ALA A 97 14.25 7.47 -1.86
C ALA A 97 14.11 8.97 -1.57
N SER A 98 13.47 9.70 -2.51
CA SER A 98 13.25 11.13 -2.39
C SER A 98 12.30 11.48 -1.23
N ASN A 99 11.24 10.70 -1.02
CA ASN A 99 10.25 10.97 0.00
C ASN A 99 10.80 10.70 1.42
N ALA A 100 11.53 9.60 1.59
CA ALA A 100 12.11 9.23 2.88
C ALA A 100 13.43 9.96 3.18
N GLY A 101 14.12 10.51 2.16
CA GLY A 101 15.49 10.99 2.31
C GLY A 101 16.48 9.84 2.54
N ALA A 102 16.19 8.68 1.96
CA ALA A 102 16.90 7.43 2.18
C ALA A 102 17.42 6.87 0.84
N THR A 103 18.39 5.97 0.91
CA THR A 103 18.94 5.31 -0.29
C THR A 103 18.33 3.92 -0.43
N LEU A 104 17.93 3.55 -1.65
CA LEU A 104 17.47 2.19 -1.93
C LEU A 104 18.68 1.27 -2.11
N HIS A 105 18.70 0.17 -1.37
CA HIS A 105 19.65 -0.92 -1.56
C HIS A 105 18.92 -2.13 -2.13
N LEU A 106 19.11 -2.37 -3.42
CA LEU A 106 18.38 -3.41 -4.14
C LEU A 106 19.09 -4.75 -4.00
N LEU A 107 18.32 -5.75 -3.58
CA LEU A 107 18.76 -7.13 -3.41
C LEU A 107 18.11 -7.98 -4.49
N ARG A 108 18.92 -8.76 -5.19
CA ARG A 108 18.40 -9.77 -6.10
C ARG A 108 17.96 -10.99 -5.30
N GLY A 109 16.69 -11.34 -5.42
CA GLY A 109 16.10 -12.52 -4.79
C GLY A 109 15.82 -13.66 -5.77
N GLU A 110 15.47 -14.83 -5.23
CA GLU A 110 14.89 -15.92 -6.00
C GLU A 110 13.37 -15.85 -5.87
N ARG A 111 12.65 -15.73 -6.99
CA ARG A 111 11.18 -15.60 -7.03
C ARG A 111 10.66 -14.45 -6.13
N GLY A 112 11.36 -13.32 -6.11
CA GLY A 112 10.96 -12.13 -5.35
C GLY A 112 11.29 -12.19 -3.85
N MET A 113 12.11 -13.15 -3.41
CA MET A 113 12.56 -13.26 -2.01
C MET A 113 14.09 -13.21 -1.93
N TYR A 114 14.62 -12.21 -1.23
CA TYR A 114 16.04 -12.17 -0.85
C TYR A 114 16.27 -12.98 0.44
N ALA A 115 17.49 -13.49 0.62
CA ALA A 115 17.90 -14.23 1.80
C ALA A 115 18.26 -13.29 2.96
N ALA A 116 18.05 -13.74 4.21
CA ALA A 116 18.39 -12.97 5.41
C ALA A 116 19.87 -12.54 5.44
N ALA A 117 20.79 -13.42 5.03
CA ALA A 117 22.22 -13.11 4.97
C ALA A 117 22.57 -11.92 4.05
N GLN A 118 21.69 -11.53 3.12
CA GLN A 118 21.91 -10.38 2.23
C GLN A 118 21.67 -9.03 2.93
N VAL A 119 21.06 -8.99 4.13
CA VAL A 119 20.81 -7.76 4.90
C VAL A 119 21.65 -7.65 6.16
N GLU A 120 22.55 -8.60 6.43
CA GLU A 120 23.35 -8.70 7.67
C GLU A 120 24.72 -7.97 7.59
N GLU A 121 24.85 -6.90 6.79
CA GLU A 121 26.10 -6.09 6.71
C GLU A 121 26.60 -5.55 8.06
#